data_AF-A0A2C9V232-F1
#
_entry.id   AF-A0A2C9V232-F1
#
_cell.length_a   1.000
_cell.length_b   1.000
_cell.length_c   1.000
_cell.angle_alpha   90.00
_cell.angle_beta   90.00
_cell.angle_gamma   90.00
#
_symmetry.space_group_name_H-M   'P 1'
#
loop_
_entity.id
_entity.type
_entity.pdbx_description
1 polymer ?
#
loop_
_entity_poly.entity_id
_entity_poly.type
_entity_poly.pdbx_seq_one_letter_code
_entity_poly.pdbx_strand_id
1 'polypeptide(L)'
;MASNQQQSREELDARARQGETVVPGGTGGKSLEAQEHLAEGRSRGGQTRKEQLGTEGYQEMGRKGGLSTTDEAGGERAEKEGVSIDETKFRTRS
;
A
#
# COMPACT_ATOMS: atom_id res chain seq x y z
N MET A 1 20.18 -28.37 4.51
CA MET A 1 19.21 -27.45 3.86
C MET A 1 18.83 -26.23 4.72
N ALA A 2 18.99 -26.26 6.06
CA ALA A 2 18.67 -25.10 6.93
C ALA A 2 19.64 -23.90 6.76
N SER A 3 20.92 -24.16 6.48
CA SER A 3 21.95 -23.12 6.33
C SER A 3 21.67 -22.13 5.19
N ASN A 4 21.24 -22.64 4.02
CA ASN A 4 21.01 -21.82 2.83
C ASN A 4 19.84 -20.83 2.99
N GLN A 5 18.81 -21.21 3.76
CA GLN A 5 17.66 -20.35 4.04
C GLN A 5 18.01 -19.26 5.06
N GLN A 6 18.84 -19.57 6.06
CA GLN A 6 19.34 -18.55 7.00
C GLN A 6 20.27 -17.55 6.30
N GLN A 7 21.20 -18.02 5.46
CA GLN A 7 22.06 -17.15 4.66
C GLN A 7 21.24 -16.22 3.74
N SER A 8 20.17 -16.74 3.12
CA SER A 8 19.26 -15.92 2.32
C SER A 8 18.54 -14.84 3.15
N ARG A 9 18.10 -15.16 4.36
CA ARG A 9 17.46 -14.17 5.26
C ARG A 9 18.44 -13.10 5.72
N GLU A 10 19.67 -13.46 6.04
CA GLU A 10 20.73 -12.52 6.42
C GLU A 10 21.08 -11.57 5.27
N GLU A 11 21.15 -12.08 4.03
CA GLU A 11 21.38 -11.26 2.84
C GLU A 11 20.22 -10.26 2.62
N LEU A 12 18.97 -10.72 2.72
CA LEU A 12 17.80 -9.87 2.60
C LEU A 12 17.76 -8.81 3.73
N ASP A 13 18.14 -9.17 4.95
CA ASP A 13 18.22 -8.22 6.06
C ASP A 13 19.33 -7.17 5.83
N ALA A 14 20.48 -7.57 5.31
CA ALA A 14 21.57 -6.64 4.98
C ALA A 14 21.15 -5.62 3.92
N ARG A 15 20.43 -6.07 2.89
CA ARG A 15 19.84 -5.21 1.84
C ARG A 15 18.78 -4.27 2.42
N ALA A 16 17.89 -4.76 3.27
CA ALA A 16 16.90 -3.93 3.96
C ALA A 16 17.55 -2.82 4.81
N ARG A 17 18.67 -3.11 5.50
CA ARG A 17 19.43 -2.11 6.26
C ARG A 17 20.05 -1.01 5.38
N GLN A 18 20.39 -1.33 4.14
CA GLN A 18 20.85 -0.36 3.13
C GLN A 18 19.72 0.50 2.56
N GLY A 19 18.47 0.27 2.99
CA GLY A 19 17.28 1.01 2.56
C GLY A 19 16.55 0.38 1.37
N GLU A 20 17.00 -0.78 0.90
CA GLU A 20 16.31 -1.50 -0.17
C GLU A 20 15.01 -2.11 0.33
N THR A 21 13.94 -2.05 -0.49
CA THR A 21 12.71 -2.81 -0.21
C THR A 21 12.86 -4.22 -0.77
N VAL A 22 12.97 -5.21 0.13
CA VAL A 22 13.07 -6.65 -0.19
C VAL A 22 11.74 -7.40 -0.02
N VAL A 23 10.77 -6.79 0.68
CA VAL A 23 9.39 -7.31 0.79
C VAL A 23 8.43 -6.35 0.08
N PRO A 24 7.70 -6.79 -0.97
CA PRO A 24 6.66 -5.98 -1.61
C PRO A 24 5.61 -5.48 -0.62
N GLY A 25 5.29 -4.19 -0.68
CA GLY A 25 4.38 -3.56 0.28
C GLY A 25 5.00 -3.30 1.66
N GLY A 26 6.27 -3.67 1.89
CA GLY A 26 7.00 -3.46 3.14
C GLY A 26 7.90 -2.22 3.18
N THR A 27 7.82 -1.34 2.19
CA THR A 27 8.69 -0.15 2.06
C THR A 27 8.74 0.69 3.34
N GLY A 28 9.96 1.04 3.77
CA GLY A 28 10.25 1.86 4.95
C GLY A 28 10.88 1.10 6.13
N GLY A 29 10.79 -0.24 6.15
CA GLY A 29 11.45 -1.07 7.17
C GLY A 29 12.95 -1.26 6.90
N LYS A 30 13.79 -1.14 7.94
CA LYS A 30 15.26 -1.31 7.87
C LYS A 30 15.75 -2.73 8.20
N SER A 31 14.85 -3.70 8.21
CA SER A 31 15.13 -5.13 8.39
C SER A 31 14.11 -5.95 7.60
N LEU A 32 14.44 -7.20 7.29
CA LEU A 32 13.50 -8.11 6.60
C LEU A 32 12.18 -8.20 7.39
N GLU A 33 12.28 -8.46 8.70
CA GLU A 33 11.15 -8.58 9.61
C GLU A 33 10.30 -7.29 9.66
N ALA A 34 10.93 -6.11 9.70
CA ALA A 34 10.19 -4.85 9.72
C ALA A 34 9.40 -4.66 8.42
N GLN A 35 9.97 -5.05 7.28
CA GLN A 35 9.25 -4.98 6.00
C GLN A 35 8.12 -6.01 5.92
N GLU A 36 8.30 -7.22 6.45
CA GLU A 36 7.25 -8.24 6.58
C GLU A 36 6.06 -7.70 7.40
N HIS A 37 6.33 -7.14 8.59
CA HIS A 37 5.29 -6.58 9.45
C HIS A 37 4.56 -5.38 8.81
N LEU A 38 5.30 -4.52 8.10
CA LEU A 38 4.69 -3.39 7.37
C LEU A 38 3.79 -3.87 6.22
N ALA A 39 4.25 -4.85 5.45
CA ALA A 39 3.46 -5.43 4.37
C ALA A 39 2.18 -6.09 4.91
N GLU A 40 2.29 -6.87 5.99
CA GLU A 40 1.15 -7.51 6.65
C GLU A 40 0.18 -6.46 7.21
N GLY A 41 0.68 -5.44 7.90
CA GLY A 41 -0.12 -4.35 8.45
C GLY A 41 -0.88 -3.57 7.38
N ARG A 42 -0.22 -3.24 6.26
CA ARG A 42 -0.84 -2.56 5.12
C ARG A 42 -1.91 -3.41 4.44
N SER A 43 -1.64 -4.70 4.25
CA SER A 43 -2.62 -5.65 3.69
C SER A 43 -3.87 -5.74 4.56
N ARG A 44 -3.70 -5.95 5.87
CA ARG A 44 -4.81 -6.00 6.83
C ARG A 44 -5.60 -4.69 6.85
N GLY A 45 -4.92 -3.55 6.95
CA GLY A 45 -5.58 -2.23 6.92
C GLY A 45 -6.38 -2.00 5.63
N GLY A 46 -5.86 -2.44 4.48
CA GLY A 46 -6.57 -2.39 3.20
C GLY A 46 -7.83 -3.26 3.18
N GLN A 47 -7.75 -4.49 3.71
CA GLN A 47 -8.94 -5.36 3.83
C GLN A 47 -9.99 -4.76 4.77
N THR A 48 -9.59 -4.27 5.95
CA THR A 48 -10.50 -3.60 6.88
C THR A 48 -11.17 -2.39 6.21
N ARG A 49 -10.42 -1.61 5.44
CA ARG A 49 -10.99 -0.47 4.71
C ARG A 49 -11.97 -0.90 3.62
N LYS A 50 -11.67 -1.99 2.92
CA LYS A 50 -12.57 -2.58 1.93
C LYS A 50 -13.88 -3.08 2.56
N GLU A 51 -13.81 -3.72 3.73
CA GLU A 51 -15.00 -4.17 4.47
C GLU A 51 -15.85 -2.98 4.91
N GLN A 52 -15.23 -1.92 5.42
CA GLN A 52 -15.89 -0.70 5.87
C GLN A 52 -16.62 0.07 4.76
N LEU A 53 -16.05 0.11 3.56
CA LEU A 53 -16.58 0.90 2.43
C LEU A 53 -17.37 0.07 1.42
N GLY A 54 -17.26 -1.26 1.50
CA GLY A 54 -17.67 -2.15 0.43
C GLY A 54 -16.76 -2.06 -0.80
N THR A 55 -17.00 -2.96 -1.76
CA THR A 55 -16.18 -3.08 -2.97
C THR A 55 -16.18 -1.79 -3.81
N GLU A 56 -17.35 -1.16 -3.99
CA GLU A 56 -17.45 0.06 -4.80
C GLU A 56 -16.71 1.23 -4.19
N GLY A 57 -16.90 1.50 -2.89
CA GLY A 57 -16.22 2.61 -2.22
C GLY A 57 -14.70 2.44 -2.19
N TYR A 58 -14.22 1.20 -2.03
CA TYR A 58 -12.80 0.89 -2.13
C TYR A 58 -12.24 1.07 -3.56
N GLN A 59 -13.00 0.67 -4.58
CA GLN A 59 -12.62 0.85 -5.99
C GLN A 59 -12.55 2.33 -6.40
N GLU A 60 -13.55 3.13 -6.03
CA GLU A 60 -13.55 4.57 -6.30
C GLU A 60 -12.37 5.29 -5.61
N MET A 61 -12.06 4.87 -4.37
CA MET A 61 -10.90 5.40 -3.66
C MET A 61 -9.58 5.03 -4.34
N GLY A 62 -9.46 3.79 -4.81
CA GLY A 62 -8.31 3.33 -5.59
C GLY A 62 -8.18 4.07 -6.92
N ARG A 63 -9.30 4.34 -7.61
CA ARG A 63 -9.33 5.13 -8.84
C ARG A 63 -8.82 6.55 -8.60
N LYS A 64 -9.30 7.23 -7.55
CA LYS A 64 -8.79 8.56 -7.15
C LYS A 64 -7.29 8.51 -6.87
N GLY A 65 -6.84 7.51 -6.11
CA GLY A 65 -5.43 7.31 -5.80
C GLY A 65 -4.57 7.15 -7.06
N GLY A 66 -4.99 6.31 -8.01
CA GLY A 66 -4.28 6.04 -9.25
C GLY A 66 -4.16 7.20 -10.24
N LEU A 67 -4.98 8.24 -10.08
CA LEU A 67 -4.85 9.49 -10.86
C LEU A 67 -3.82 10.45 -10.25
N SER A 68 -3.39 10.23 -9.01
CA SER A 68 -2.45 11.14 -8.36
C SER A 68 -1.08 11.07 -9.01
N THR A 69 -0.44 12.23 -9.18
CA THR A 69 0.92 12.34 -9.71
C THR A 69 1.83 13.00 -8.69
N THR A 70 3.10 13.21 -9.04
CA THR A 70 4.04 13.97 -8.21
C THR A 70 3.58 15.41 -7.98
N ASP A 71 2.92 16.01 -8.97
CA ASP A 71 2.62 17.45 -8.99
C ASP A 71 1.14 17.79 -8.77
N GLU A 72 0.24 16.80 -8.88
CA GLU A 72 -1.22 17.02 -8.86
C GLU A 72 -1.92 15.91 -8.05
N ALA A 73 -2.88 16.31 -7.20
CA ALA A 73 -3.68 15.37 -6.45
C ALA A 73 -4.71 14.67 -7.35
N GLY A 74 -4.99 13.40 -7.09
CA GLY A 74 -5.90 12.63 -7.95
C GLY A 74 -7.34 13.17 -8.03
N GLY A 75 -7.79 13.95 -7.05
CA GLY A 75 -9.08 14.65 -7.11
C GLY A 75 -9.09 15.79 -8.13
N GLU A 76 -8.07 16.66 -8.08
CA GLU A 76 -7.90 17.77 -9.03
C GLU A 76 -7.78 17.25 -10.47
N ARG A 77 -6.98 16.20 -10.65
CA ARG A 77 -6.83 15.56 -11.94
C ARG A 77 -8.12 14.92 -12.45
N ALA A 78 -8.88 14.26 -11.57
CA ALA A 78 -10.16 13.67 -11.92
C ALA A 78 -11.13 14.73 -12.47
N GLU A 79 -11.21 15.89 -11.82
CA GLU A 79 -12.03 17.01 -12.28
C GLU A 79 -11.60 17.52 -13.66
N LYS A 80 -10.29 17.69 -13.87
CA LYS A 80 -9.71 18.17 -15.14
C LYS A 80 -9.95 17.20 -16.30
N GLU A 81 -9.84 15.90 -16.05
CA GLU A 81 -10.08 14.84 -17.05
C GLU A 81 -11.57 14.48 -17.20
N GLY A 82 -12.46 15.13 -16.45
CA GLY A 82 -13.90 14.84 -16.47
C GLY A 82 -14.26 13.46 -15.91
N VAL A 83 -13.38 12.87 -15.09
CA VAL A 83 -13.61 11.61 -14.40
C VAL A 83 -14.43 11.89 -13.15
N SER A 84 -15.70 11.46 -13.16
CA SER A 84 -16.55 11.52 -11.97
C SER A 84 -16.07 10.54 -10.91
N ILE A 85 -15.82 11.04 -9.70
CA ILE A 85 -15.47 10.25 -8.51
C ILE A 85 -16.45 10.59 -7.39
N ASP A 86 -17.14 9.56 -6.88
CA ASP A 86 -18.09 9.73 -5.78
C ASP A 86 -17.38 9.62 -4.43
N GLU A 87 -16.97 10.77 -3.88
CA GLU A 87 -16.30 10.80 -2.58
C GLU A 87 -17.21 10.46 -1.40
N THR A 88 -18.54 10.46 -1.58
CA THR A 88 -19.45 10.07 -0.52
C THR A 88 -19.30 8.60 -0.17
N LYS A 89 -18.81 7.77 -1.11
CA LYS A 89 -18.50 6.35 -0.91
C LYS A 89 -17.24 6.10 -0.07
N PHE A 90 -16.50 7.15 0.33
CA PHE A 90 -15.30 7.02 1.17
C PHE A 90 -15.61 7.09 2.66
N ARG A 91 -16.86 7.38 3.04
CA ARG A 91 -17.25 7.55 4.45
C ARG A 91 -17.88 6.27 4.96
N THR A 92 -17.45 5.85 6.15
CA THR A 92 -18.17 4.84 6.92
C THR A 92 -19.47 5.44 7.43
N ARG A 93 -20.57 4.70 7.34
CA ARG A 93 -21.80 5.09 8.04
C ARG A 93 -21.52 5.03 9.54
N SER A 94 -21.67 6.16 10.21
CA SER A 94 -21.63 6.31 11.68
C SER A 94 -22.90 5.78 12.32
#